data_AF-A0A551Z024-F1
#
_entry.id   AF-A0A551Z024-F1
#
_cell.length_a   1.000
_cell.length_b   1.000
_cell.length_c   1.000
_cell.angle_alpha   90.00
_cell.angle_beta   90.00
_cell.angle_gamma   90.00
#
_symmetry.space_group_name_H-M   'P 1'
#
loop_
_entity.id
_entity.type
_entity.pdbx_description
1 polymer ?
#
loop_
_entity_poly.entity_id
_entity_poly.type
_entity_poly.pdbx_seq_one_letter_code
_entity_poly.pdbx_strand_id
1 'polypeptide(L)'
;MFSLDELKQTQYFQDVREEGREEGRQEGREEGRQEGIEQGIEQGIEQGRLNKALEAVPRLLALGLSVEQVASALELEVKQVRAIQKGT
;
A
#
# COMPACT_ATOMS: atom_id res chain seq x y z
N MET A 1 -7.61 -26.84 45.31
CA MET A 1 -7.70 -25.87 44.19
C MET A 1 -6.35 -25.92 43.50
N PHE A 2 -6.28 -26.21 42.20
CA PHE A 2 -5.00 -26.28 41.50
C PHE A 2 -4.42 -24.88 41.35
N SER A 3 -3.10 -24.75 41.51
CA SER A 3 -2.37 -23.52 41.24
C SER A 3 -2.17 -23.32 39.72
N LEU A 4 -1.96 -22.07 39.28
CA LEU A 4 -1.68 -21.78 37.88
C LEU A 4 -0.40 -22.47 37.38
N ASP A 5 0.58 -22.67 38.26
CA ASP A 5 1.83 -23.35 37.91
C ASP A 5 1.61 -24.85 37.71
N GLU A 6 0.76 -25.50 38.52
CA GLU A 6 0.38 -26.91 38.31
C GLU A 6 -0.41 -27.09 37.00
N LEU A 7 -1.31 -26.16 36.67
CA LEU A 7 -2.06 -26.20 35.41
C LEU A 7 -1.14 -26.06 34.19
N LYS A 8 -0.13 -25.18 34.25
CA LYS A 8 0.86 -25.00 33.17
C LYS A 8 1.70 -26.24 32.88
N GLN A 9 1.85 -27.13 33.85
CA GLN A 9 2.58 -28.39 33.68
C GLN A 9 1.71 -29.51 33.10
N THR A 10 0.39 -29.33 33.03
CA THR A 10 -0.48 -30.33 32.40
C THR A 10 -0.25 -30.37 30.89
N GLN A 11 -0.34 -31.57 30.32
CA GLN A 11 -0.24 -31.76 28.87
C GLN A 11 -1.29 -30.94 28.13
N TYR A 12 -2.53 -30.98 28.62
CA TYR A 12 -3.63 -30.18 28.07
C TYR A 12 -3.32 -28.67 27.98
N PHE A 13 -2.68 -28.08 29.00
CA PHE A 13 -2.32 -26.67 28.94
C PHE A 13 -1.20 -26.41 27.92
N GLN A 14 -0.26 -27.33 27.76
CA GLN A 14 0.81 -27.22 26.76
C GLN A 14 0.23 -27.31 25.35
N ASP A 15 -0.69 -28.24 25.12
CA ASP A 15 -1.41 -28.43 23.85
C ASP A 15 -2.19 -27.15 23.48
N VAL A 16 -3.03 -26.64 24.40
CA VAL A 16 -3.80 -25.40 24.17
C VAL A 16 -2.89 -24.19 23.91
N ARG A 17 -1.74 -24.12 24.58
CA ARG A 17 -0.76 -23.04 24.37
C ARG A 17 -0.08 -23.16 23.00
N GLU A 18 0.21 -24.38 22.56
CA GLU A 18 0.79 -24.63 21.25
C GLU A 18 -0.22 -24.31 20.15
N GLU A 19 -1.46 -24.80 20.26
CA GLU A 19 -2.58 -24.47 19.38
C GLU A 19 -2.77 -22.95 19.26
N GLY A 20 -2.90 -22.24 20.39
CA GLY A 20 -3.07 -20.78 20.36
C GLY A 20 -1.87 -20.03 19.77
N ARG A 21 -0.65 -20.58 19.89
CA ARG A 21 0.55 -20.02 19.24
C ARG A 21 0.55 -20.29 17.74
N GLU A 22 0.06 -21.45 17.31
CA GLU A 22 -0.07 -21.79 15.91
C GLU A 22 -1.16 -20.96 15.23
N GLU A 23 -2.34 -20.87 15.84
CA GLU A 23 -3.46 -20.03 15.38
C GLU A 23 -3.01 -18.58 15.26
N GLY A 24 -2.47 -17.98 16.33
CA GLY A 24 -2.00 -16.59 16.27
C GLY A 24 -0.88 -16.35 15.25
N ARG A 25 -0.07 -17.37 14.94
CA ARG A 25 0.93 -17.28 13.87
C ARG A 25 0.29 -17.39 12.48
N GLN A 26 -0.73 -18.21 12.32
CA GLN A 26 -1.48 -18.34 11.06
C GLN A 26 -2.25 -17.06 10.78
N GLU A 27 -3.04 -16.57 11.74
CA GLU A 27 -3.78 -15.32 11.65
C GLU A 27 -2.85 -14.15 11.34
N GLY A 28 -1.79 -13.95 12.12
CA GLY A 28 -0.86 -12.85 11.89
C GLY A 28 -0.14 -12.91 10.53
N ARG A 29 0.07 -14.11 9.97
CA ARG A 29 0.60 -14.26 8.60
C ARG A 29 -0.43 -13.94 7.55
N GLU A 30 -1.68 -14.36 7.76
CA GLU A 30 -2.76 -14.11 6.83
C GLU A 30 -3.11 -12.63 6.77
N GLU A 31 -3.28 -11.99 7.93
CA GLU A 31 -3.49 -10.55 8.06
C GLU A 31 -2.34 -9.76 7.44
N GLY A 32 -1.09 -10.04 7.84
CA GLY A 32 0.07 -9.33 7.29
C GLY A 32 0.23 -9.51 5.78
N ARG A 33 -0.13 -10.68 5.23
CA ARG A 33 -0.15 -10.90 3.77
C ARG A 33 -1.25 -10.11 3.10
N GLN A 34 -2.46 -10.09 3.69
CA GLN A 34 -3.61 -9.39 3.14
C GLN A 34 -3.36 -7.88 3.12
N GLU A 35 -2.92 -7.31 4.24
CA GLU A 35 -2.58 -5.89 4.35
C GLU A 35 -1.45 -5.51 3.38
N GLY A 36 -0.40 -6.33 3.28
CA GLY A 36 0.71 -6.08 2.37
C GLY A 36 0.29 -6.09 0.89
N ILE A 37 -0.63 -6.98 0.51
CA ILE A 37 -1.17 -7.02 -0.86
C ILE A 37 -2.04 -5.79 -1.12
N GLU A 38 -2.93 -5.43 -0.21
CA GLU A 38 -3.83 -4.29 -0.35
C GLU A 38 -3.04 -2.97 -0.50
N GLN A 39 -2.10 -2.73 0.41
CA GLN A 39 -1.23 -1.54 0.34
C GLN A 39 -0.39 -1.52 -0.94
N GLY A 40 0.16 -2.68 -1.35
CA GLY A 40 0.95 -2.77 -2.57
C GLY A 40 0.13 -2.48 -3.84
N ILE A 41 -1.11 -2.96 -3.90
CA ILE A 41 -2.02 -2.68 -5.02
C ILE A 41 -2.41 -1.20 -5.04
N GLU A 42 -2.80 -0.63 -3.90
CA GLU A 42 -3.19 0.78 -3.80
C GLU A 42 -2.04 1.71 -4.24
N GLN A 43 -0.84 1.49 -3.69
CA GLN A 43 0.35 2.25 -4.06
C GLN A 43 0.70 2.08 -5.54
N GLY A 44 0.60 0.86 -6.07
CA GLY A 44 0.88 0.57 -7.47
C GLY A 44 -0.09 1.26 -8.43
N ILE A 45 -1.38 1.27 -8.11
CA ILE A 45 -2.41 1.96 -8.90
C ILE A 45 -2.19 3.47 -8.88
N GLU A 46 -1.95 4.06 -7.71
CA GLU A 46 -1.76 5.51 -7.59
C GLU A 46 -0.48 5.97 -8.29
N GLN A 47 0.62 5.24 -8.12
CA GLN A 47 1.87 5.53 -8.82
C GLN A 47 1.71 5.37 -10.35
N GLY A 48 0.98 4.35 -10.80
CA GLY A 48 0.67 4.14 -12.21
C GLY A 48 -0.18 5.26 -12.81
N ARG A 49 -1.18 5.74 -12.06
CA ARG A 49 -2.03 6.88 -12.43
C ARG A 49 -1.19 8.15 -12.58
N LEU A 50 -0.36 8.45 -11.59
CA LEU A 50 0.53 9.62 -11.61
C LEU A 50 1.52 9.55 -12.78
N ASN A 51 2.16 8.40 -13.00
CA ASN A 51 3.11 8.24 -14.10
C ASN A 51 2.46 8.46 -15.47
N LYS A 52 1.27 7.88 -15.71
CA LYS A 52 0.52 8.10 -16.95
C LYS A 52 0.11 9.56 -17.14
N ALA A 53 -0.29 10.24 -16.06
CA ALA A 53 -0.58 11.67 -16.10
C ALA A 53 0.66 12.47 -16.54
N LEU A 54 1.80 12.23 -15.89
CA LEU A 54 3.06 12.92 -16.24
C LEU A 54 3.50 12.63 -17.69
N GLU A 55 3.36 11.40 -18.18
CA GLU A 55 3.66 11.02 -19.57
C GLU A 55 2.75 11.72 -20.60
N ALA A 56 1.51 12.05 -20.23
CA ALA A 56 0.58 12.76 -21.11
C ALA A 56 0.92 14.25 -21.26
N VAL A 57 1.66 14.84 -20.31
CA VAL A 57 1.96 16.28 -20.27
C VAL A 57 2.58 16.80 -21.57
N PRO A 58 3.68 16.22 -22.13
CA PRO A 58 4.29 16.76 -23.34
C PRO A 58 3.34 16.76 -24.54
N ARG A 59 2.50 15.71 -24.66
CA ARG A 59 1.52 15.59 -25.74
C ARG A 59 0.45 16.67 -25.64
N LEU A 60 -0.07 16.94 -24.44
CA LEU A 60 -1.09 17.97 -24.25
C LEU A 60 -0.53 19.38 -24.47
N LEU A 61 0.71 19.64 -24.03
CA LEU A 61 1.40 20.90 -24.32
C LEU A 61 1.63 21.08 -25.83
N ALA A 62 2.02 20.02 -26.55
CA ALA A 62 2.20 20.05 -28.00
C ALA A 62 0.88 20.30 -28.77
N LEU A 63 -0.27 19.97 -28.16
CA LEU A 63 -1.60 20.31 -28.70
C LEU A 63 -2.00 21.77 -28.40
N GLY A 64 -1.15 22.56 -27.76
CA GLY A 64 -1.36 23.99 -27.51
C GLY A 64 -2.12 24.31 -26.23
N LEU A 65 -2.34 23.34 -25.34
CA LEU A 65 -2.93 23.60 -24.03
C LEU A 65 -1.93 24.37 -23.15
N SER A 66 -2.43 25.28 -22.31
CA SER A 66 -1.59 25.98 -21.35
C SER A 66 -1.15 25.04 -20.22
N VAL A 67 -0.05 25.39 -19.55
CA VAL A 67 0.46 24.68 -18.38
C VAL A 67 -0.62 24.53 -17.31
N GLU A 68 -1.40 25.59 -17.07
CA GLU A 68 -2.47 25.63 -16.09
C GLU A 68 -3.64 24.71 -16.48
N GLN A 69 -3.98 24.66 -17.77
CA GLN A 69 -5.01 23.74 -18.29
C GLN A 69 -4.57 22.28 -18.18
N VAL A 70 -3.31 21.98 -18.51
CA VAL A 70 -2.76 20.63 -18.40
C VAL A 70 -2.71 20.17 -16.94
N ALA A 71 -2.24 21.04 -16.04
CA ALA A 71 -2.22 20.78 -14.61
C ALA A 71 -3.62 20.46 -14.08
N SER A 72 -4.62 21.28 -14.44
CA SER A 72 -6.01 21.04 -14.05
C SER A 72 -6.60 19.77 -14.65
N ALA A 73 -6.32 19.45 -15.91
CA ALA A 73 -6.90 18.31 -16.60
C ALA A 73 -6.34 16.96 -16.13
N LEU A 74 -5.09 16.96 -15.65
CA LEU A 74 -4.38 15.76 -15.20
C LEU A 74 -4.26 15.66 -13.68
N GLU A 75 -4.90 16.58 -12.94
CA GLU A 75 -4.80 16.67 -11.47
C GLU A 75 -3.35 16.75 -10.98
N LEU A 76 -2.51 17.45 -11.73
CA LEU A 76 -1.09 17.68 -11.41
C LEU A 76 -0.90 19.07 -10.82
N GLU A 77 0.17 19.23 -10.05
CA GLU A 77 0.63 20.57 -9.70
C GLU A 77 1.20 21.29 -10.93
N VAL A 78 0.92 22.59 -11.04
CA VAL A 78 1.54 23.46 -12.05
C VAL A 78 3.06 23.36 -12.06
N LYS A 79 3.69 23.17 -10.89
CA LYS A 79 5.14 22.98 -10.77
C LYS A 79 5.63 21.72 -11.48
N GLN A 80 4.91 20.61 -11.38
CA GLN A 80 5.25 19.36 -12.04
C GLN A 80 5.17 19.51 -13.57
N VAL A 81 4.10 20.12 -14.07
CA VAL A 81 3.93 20.40 -15.50
C VAL A 81 5.03 21.33 -16.03
N ARG A 82 5.37 22.40 -15.28
CA ARG A 82 6.47 23.31 -15.63
C ARG A 82 7.84 22.62 -15.64
N ALA A 83 8.08 21.68 -14.74
CA ALA A 83 9.35 20.95 -14.69
C ALA A 83 9.54 20.12 -15.96
N ILE A 84 8.50 19.42 -16.41
CA ILE A 84 8.51 18.64 -17.67
C ILE A 84 8.69 19.55 -18.88
N GLN A 85 7.96 20.68 -18.94
CA GLN A 85 8.07 21.64 -20.03
C GLN A 85 9.50 22.20 -20.20
N LYS A 86 10.22 22.45 -19.10
CA LYS A 86 11.59 22.97 -19.13
C LYS A 86 12.65 21.92 -19.44
N GLY A 87 12.33 20.64 -19.26
CA GLY A 87 13.21 19.52 -19.53
C GLY A 87 13.07 18.94 -20.94
N THR A 88 12.15 19.48 -21.75
CA THR A 88 11.97 19.16 -23.17
C THR A 88 12.58 20.26 -24.02
#